data_AF-A0A6V8L999-F1
#
_entry.id   AF-A0A6V8L999-F1
#
_cell.length_a   1.000
_cell.length_b   1.000
_cell.length_c   1.000
_cell.angle_alpha   90.00
_cell.angle_beta   90.00
_cell.angle_gamma   90.00
#
_symmetry.space_group_name_H-M   'P 1'
#
loop_
_entity.id
_entity.type
_entity.pdbx_description
1 polymer ?
#
loop_
_entity_poly.entity_id
_entity_poly.type
_entity_poly.pdbx_seq_one_letter_code
_entity_poly.pdbx_strand_id
1 'polypeptide(L)'
;MQSLPAWGLGLATVTTDDQVLDAWYPAGKLGLGVAPADEVPVTVVGERSLPLLRTVAVRTEIGSLEDPPKDAADAYLRLHLLSHRQVRPGDINLDGVFGVLANVAWTSAGPCPPDWVDELRLIERSRAGT
;
A
#
# COMPACT_ATOMS: atom_id res chain seq x y z
N MET A 1 12.07 -15.12 21.50
CA MET A 1 10.99 -15.40 20.52
C MET A 1 11.58 -15.01 19.19
N GLN A 2 11.67 -15.89 18.19
CA GLN A 2 12.32 -15.52 16.94
C GLN A 2 11.36 -14.63 16.14
N SER A 3 11.78 -13.40 15.83
CA SER A 3 11.05 -12.52 14.94
C SER A 3 10.94 -13.19 13.57
N LEU A 4 9.70 -13.35 13.08
CA LEU A 4 9.45 -13.96 11.78
C LEU A 4 9.60 -12.89 10.70
N PRO A 5 10.29 -13.19 9.59
CA PRO A 5 10.23 -12.35 8.40
C PRO A 5 8.80 -12.36 7.84
N ALA A 6 8.50 -11.40 6.98
CA ALA A 6 7.23 -11.33 6.26
C ALA A 6 7.41 -10.81 4.85
N TRP A 7 6.45 -11.10 3.99
CA TRP A 7 6.49 -10.70 2.59
C TRP A 7 5.10 -10.36 2.07
N GLY A 8 5.06 -9.55 1.01
CA GLY A 8 3.86 -9.18 0.29
C GLY A 8 4.15 -8.80 -1.16
N LEU A 9 3.30 -9.26 -2.06
CA LEU A 9 3.27 -8.91 -3.48
C LEU A 9 1.96 -8.17 -3.75
N GLY A 10 2.06 -6.93 -4.20
CA GLY A 10 0.91 -6.03 -4.21
C GLY A 10 0.95 -4.97 -5.30
N LEU A 11 0.01 -4.05 -5.17
CA LEU A 11 -0.09 -2.85 -5.99
C LEU A 11 -0.04 -1.64 -5.08
N ALA A 12 0.76 -0.63 -5.43
CA ALA A 12 0.79 0.64 -4.73
C ALA A 12 0.27 1.76 -5.63
N THR A 13 -0.57 2.65 -5.08
CA THR A 13 -0.83 3.94 -5.71
C THR A 13 0.27 4.90 -5.32
N VAL A 14 0.93 5.49 -6.31
CA VAL A 14 2.01 6.46 -6.07
C VAL A 14 1.80 7.72 -6.90
N THR A 15 2.28 8.85 -6.38
CA THR A 15 2.32 10.13 -7.09
C THR A 15 3.43 10.14 -8.13
N THR A 16 3.59 11.23 -8.89
CA THR A 16 4.73 11.43 -9.81
C THR A 16 6.07 11.49 -9.09
N ASP A 17 6.07 11.91 -7.82
CA ASP A 17 7.27 12.08 -6.99
C ASP A 17 7.57 10.83 -6.14
N ASP A 18 7.04 9.67 -6.56
CA ASP A 18 7.21 8.36 -5.93
C ASP A 18 6.67 8.26 -4.49
N GLN A 19 5.86 9.24 -4.03
CA GLN A 19 5.18 9.14 -2.75
C GLN A 19 4.09 8.07 -2.82
N VAL A 20 4.17 7.08 -1.92
CA VAL A 20 3.17 6.02 -1.78
C VAL A 20 1.96 6.54 -1.01
N LEU A 21 0.79 6.51 -1.64
CA LEU A 21 -0.48 6.86 -1.01
C LEU A 21 -1.11 5.64 -0.33
N ASP A 22 -1.09 4.50 -1.03
CA ASP A 22 -1.50 3.22 -0.47
C ASP A 22 -0.70 2.06 -1.06
N ALA A 23 -0.71 0.93 -0.36
CA ALA A 23 -0.29 -0.35 -0.93
C ALA A 23 -1.28 -1.44 -0.54
N TRP A 24 -1.77 -2.16 -1.53
CA TRP A 24 -2.71 -3.25 -1.40
C TRP A 24 -2.01 -4.59 -1.67
N TYR A 25 -2.15 -5.52 -0.72
CA TYR A 25 -1.65 -6.88 -0.83
C TYR A 25 -2.83 -7.86 -0.87
N PRO A 26 -3.14 -8.47 -2.03
CA PRO A 26 -4.27 -9.39 -2.15
C PRO A 26 -4.14 -10.62 -1.24
N ALA A 27 -5.28 -11.21 -0.88
CA ALA A 27 -5.30 -12.49 -0.16
C ALA A 27 -4.50 -13.57 -0.93
N GLY A 28 -3.61 -14.28 -0.22
CA GLY A 28 -2.73 -15.28 -0.82
C GLY A 28 -1.46 -14.71 -1.48
N LYS A 29 -1.31 -13.38 -1.51
CA LYS A 29 -0.10 -12.68 -2.00
C LYS A 29 0.67 -11.99 -0.86
N LEU A 30 0.50 -12.47 0.37
CA LEU A 30 1.25 -12.05 1.54
C LEU A 30 1.36 -13.18 2.55
N GLY A 31 2.41 -13.18 3.35
CA GLY A 31 2.67 -14.24 4.30
C GLY A 31 3.77 -13.92 5.30
N LEU A 32 3.84 -14.75 6.34
CA LEU A 32 5.01 -14.89 7.19
C LEU A 32 6.05 -15.80 6.53
N GLY A 33 7.32 -15.59 6.84
CA GLY A 33 8.43 -16.36 6.28
C GLY A 33 9.14 -15.63 5.13
N VAL A 34 9.92 -16.40 4.38
CA VAL A 34 10.66 -15.90 3.22
C VAL A 34 9.74 -15.84 2.01
N ALA A 35 9.86 -14.76 1.24
CA ALA A 35 9.09 -14.55 0.02
C ALA A 35 9.39 -15.64 -1.02
N PRO A 36 8.37 -16.19 -1.71
CA PRO A 36 8.58 -17.12 -2.81
C PRO A 36 9.40 -16.46 -3.94
N ALA A 37 10.40 -17.17 -4.46
CA ALA A 37 11.31 -16.66 -5.48
C ALA A 37 10.62 -16.51 -6.86
N ASP A 38 9.77 -17.48 -7.22
CA ASP A 38 9.13 -17.55 -8.55
C ASP A 38 7.86 -16.70 -8.66
N GLU A 39 7.46 -16.04 -7.57
CA GLU A 39 6.18 -15.33 -7.53
C GLU A 39 6.34 -13.88 -7.98
N VAL A 40 5.68 -13.57 -9.10
CA VAL A 40 5.70 -12.26 -9.73
C VAL A 40 4.70 -11.33 -9.03
N PRO A 41 5.07 -10.05 -8.81
CA PRO A 41 4.13 -9.03 -8.35
C PRO A 41 2.86 -8.97 -9.22
N VAL A 42 1.77 -8.50 -8.62
CA VAL A 42 0.53 -8.25 -9.36
C VAL A 42 0.79 -7.12 -10.35
N THR A 43 0.46 -7.31 -11.63
CA THR A 43 0.76 -6.34 -12.71
C THR A 43 -0.47 -5.76 -13.40
N VAL A 44 -1.68 -6.07 -12.92
CA VAL A 44 -2.90 -5.50 -13.51
C VAL A 44 -3.01 -4.03 -13.11
N VAL A 45 -2.70 -3.14 -14.05
CA VAL A 45 -2.80 -1.68 -13.90
C VAL A 45 -3.95 -1.19 -14.76
N GLY A 46 -5.02 -0.71 -14.13
CA GLY A 46 -6.14 -0.06 -14.81
C GLY A 46 -5.89 1.44 -15.01
N GLU A 47 -6.65 2.05 -15.92
CA GLU A 47 -6.67 3.50 -16.08
C GLU A 47 -7.17 4.17 -14.80
N ARG A 48 -6.55 5.30 -14.41
CA ARG A 48 -6.94 6.09 -13.23
C ARG A 48 -7.60 7.39 -13.64
N SER A 49 -8.50 7.89 -12.80
CA SER A 49 -9.14 9.19 -13.02
C SER A 49 -8.17 10.36 -13.02
N LEU A 50 -7.19 10.33 -12.13
CA LEU A 50 -6.10 11.31 -12.09
C LEU A 50 -4.93 10.79 -12.93
N PRO A 51 -4.53 11.49 -14.00
CA PRO A 51 -3.42 11.06 -14.86
C PRO A 51 -2.06 11.14 -14.15
N LEU A 52 -1.96 11.90 -13.06
CA LEU A 52 -0.74 12.06 -12.27
C LEU A 52 -0.54 10.96 -11.22
N LEU A 53 -1.53 10.09 -11.01
CA LEU A 53 -1.40 8.93 -10.14
C LEU A 53 -1.14 7.69 -10.99
N ARG A 54 -0.17 6.89 -10.55
CA ARG A 54 0.13 5.61 -11.19
C ARG A 54 -0.04 4.48 -10.20
N THR A 55 -0.43 3.33 -10.71
CA THR A 55 -0.42 2.07 -9.95
C THR A 55 0.84 1.31 -10.34
N VAL A 56 1.67 0.96 -9.36
CA VAL A 56 2.90 0.20 -9.58
C VAL A 56 2.83 -1.13 -8.84
N ALA A 57 3.42 -2.16 -9.45
CA ALA A 57 3.61 -3.43 -8.78
C ALA A 57 4.68 -3.30 -7.69
N VAL A 58 4.40 -3.80 -6.49
CA VAL A 58 5.32 -3.75 -5.35
C VAL A 58 5.61 -5.14 -4.81
N ARG A 59 6.88 -5.36 -4.47
CA ARG A 59 7.35 -6.51 -3.70
C ARG A 59 7.97 -6.00 -2.41
N THR A 60 7.38 -6.39 -1.30
CA THR A 60 7.76 -5.91 0.02
C THR A 60 8.24 -7.08 0.85
N GLU A 61 9.44 -6.96 1.40
CA GLU A 61 10.05 -7.94 2.27
C GLU A 61 10.47 -7.26 3.57
N ILE A 62 10.07 -7.87 4.68
CA ILE A 62 10.38 -7.48 6.05
C ILE A 62 11.28 -8.57 6.63
N GLY A 63 12.51 -8.22 6.99
CA GLY A 63 13.45 -9.19 7.58
C GLY A 63 13.05 -9.62 8.98
N SER A 64 12.51 -8.69 9.77
CA SER A 64 12.08 -8.91 11.15
C SER A 64 10.87 -8.03 11.47
N LEU A 65 9.80 -8.61 11.98
CA LEU A 65 8.61 -7.87 12.45
C LEU A 65 8.84 -7.10 13.75
N GLU A 66 9.98 -7.30 14.42
CA GLU A 66 10.42 -6.49 15.57
C GLU A 66 11.04 -5.15 15.14
N ASP A 67 11.51 -5.03 13.89
CA ASP A 67 12.05 -3.77 13.38
C ASP A 67 10.89 -2.80 13.09
N PRO A 68 11.07 -1.48 13.27
CA PRO A 68 10.06 -0.50 12.88
C PRO A 68 9.83 -0.51 11.36
N PRO A 69 8.64 -0.12 10.88
CA PRO A 69 8.37 -0.02 9.44
C PRO A 69 9.34 0.95 8.77
N LYS A 70 10.01 0.50 7.70
CA LYS A 70 11.03 1.29 6.98
C LYS A 70 10.44 2.32 6.00
N ASP A 71 9.27 2.01 5.44
CA ASP A 71 8.59 2.81 4.42
C ASP A 71 7.07 2.53 4.44
N ALA A 72 6.33 3.22 3.58
CA ALA A 72 4.88 3.06 3.48
C ALA A 72 4.46 1.64 3.07
N ALA A 73 5.19 0.99 2.15
CA ALA A 73 4.84 -0.34 1.66
C ALA A 73 4.97 -1.40 2.77
N ASP A 74 6.02 -1.29 3.60
CA ASP A 74 6.22 -2.05 4.83
C ASP A 74 5.08 -1.81 5.83
N ALA A 75 4.76 -0.55 6.12
CA ALA A 75 3.66 -0.19 7.01
C ALA A 75 2.31 -0.80 6.56
N TYR A 76 1.96 -0.68 5.27
CA TYR A 76 0.76 -1.30 4.72
C TYR A 76 0.80 -2.82 4.80
N LEU A 77 1.95 -3.46 4.59
CA LEU A 77 2.08 -4.91 4.72
C LEU A 77 1.79 -5.36 6.15
N ARG A 78 2.36 -4.69 7.16
CA ARG A 78 2.09 -4.96 8.57
C ARG A 78 0.61 -4.83 8.93
N LEU A 79 -0.04 -3.78 8.45
CA LEU A 79 -1.48 -3.59 8.63
C LEU A 79 -2.29 -4.71 7.96
N HIS A 80 -1.91 -5.14 6.76
CA HIS A 80 -2.55 -6.29 6.10
C HIS A 80 -2.35 -7.58 6.88
N LEU A 81 -1.16 -7.86 7.43
CA LEU A 81 -0.92 -9.05 8.25
C LEU A 81 -1.85 -9.11 9.48
N LEU A 82 -2.09 -7.96 10.13
CA LEU A 82 -3.06 -7.83 11.21
C LEU A 82 -4.51 -8.07 10.72
N SER A 83 -4.91 -7.39 9.63
CA SER A 83 -6.26 -7.51 9.08
C SER A 83 -6.58 -8.92 8.56
N HIS A 84 -5.59 -9.61 8.00
CA HIS A 84 -5.66 -11.01 7.58
C HIS A 84 -5.48 -12.00 8.76
N ARG A 85 -5.31 -11.50 9.98
CA ARG A 85 -5.14 -12.28 11.22
C ARG A 85 -3.95 -13.25 11.16
N GLN A 86 -2.96 -12.97 10.33
CA GLN A 86 -1.70 -13.73 10.30
C GLN A 86 -0.85 -13.41 11.52
N VAL A 87 -1.02 -12.22 12.10
CA VAL A 87 -0.40 -11.81 13.36
C VAL A 87 -1.45 -11.16 14.27
N ARG A 88 -1.24 -11.22 15.59
CA ARG A 88 -2.16 -10.62 16.58
C ARG A 88 -1.77 -9.16 16.87
N PRO A 89 -2.71 -8.33 17.33
CA PRO A 89 -2.38 -7.03 17.88
C PRO A 89 -1.36 -7.15 19.02
N GLY A 90 -0.31 -6.33 18.99
CA GLY A 90 0.79 -6.34 19.97
C GLY A 90 1.97 -7.24 19.61
N ASP A 91 1.86 -8.08 18.58
CA ASP A 91 2.92 -9.02 18.18
C ASP A 91 3.81 -8.50 17.02
N ILE A 92 3.57 -7.28 16.51
CA ILE A 92 4.41 -6.63 15.48
C ILE A 92 4.74 -5.20 15.87
N ASN A 93 5.93 -4.74 15.48
CA ASN A 93 6.34 -3.35 15.68
C ASN A 93 5.63 -2.41 14.67
N LEU A 94 4.99 -1.37 15.18
CA LEU A 94 4.35 -0.30 14.42
C LEU A 94 4.83 1.10 14.88
N ASP A 95 5.92 1.15 15.63
CA ASP A 95 6.49 2.40 16.12
C ASP A 95 6.90 3.28 14.93
N GLY A 96 6.48 4.54 14.96
CA GLY A 96 6.76 5.48 13.87
C GLY A 96 5.94 5.28 12.60
N VAL A 97 4.93 4.40 12.58
CA VAL A 97 4.11 4.13 11.38
C VAL A 97 3.48 5.38 10.77
N PHE A 98 3.08 6.36 11.59
CA PHE A 98 2.52 7.63 11.10
C PHE A 98 3.55 8.53 10.41
N GLY A 99 4.84 8.31 10.64
CA GLY A 99 5.91 9.05 9.98
C GLY A 99 6.19 8.57 8.55
N VAL A 100 5.80 7.34 8.21
CA VAL A 100 6.00 6.75 6.87
C VAL A 100 4.73 6.73 6.02
N LEU A 101 3.54 6.82 6.63
CA LEU A 101 2.27 6.86 5.90
C LEU A 101 1.94 8.29 5.46
N ALA A 102 1.64 8.46 4.17
CA ALA A 102 1.16 9.73 3.65
C ALA A 102 -0.24 10.06 4.20
N ASN A 103 -0.53 11.37 4.32
CA ASN A 103 -1.91 11.81 4.50
C ASN A 103 -2.65 11.69 3.17
N VAL A 104 -3.82 11.04 3.16
CA VAL A 104 -4.53 10.66 1.93
C VAL A 104 -6.01 11.00 2.04
N ALA A 105 -6.55 11.61 0.98
CA ALA A 105 -7.98 11.71 0.77
C ALA A 105 -8.50 10.43 0.08
N TRP A 106 -9.37 9.69 0.76
CA TRP A 106 -9.99 8.47 0.23
C TRP A 106 -11.27 8.82 -0.53
N THR A 107 -11.31 8.52 -1.84
CA THR A 107 -12.44 8.86 -2.72
C THR A 107 -12.92 7.64 -3.50
N SER A 108 -14.07 7.76 -4.17
CA SER A 108 -14.57 6.72 -5.08
C SER A 108 -13.67 6.48 -6.30
N ALA A 109 -12.84 7.46 -6.67
CA ALA A 109 -11.83 7.34 -7.73
C ALA A 109 -10.48 6.77 -7.22
N GLY A 110 -10.42 6.37 -5.94
CA GLY A 110 -9.23 5.87 -5.26
C GLY A 110 -8.55 6.92 -4.36
N PRO A 111 -7.40 6.57 -3.78
CA PRO A 111 -6.60 7.47 -2.94
C PRO A 111 -6.05 8.64 -3.76
N CYS A 112 -6.02 9.82 -3.15
CA CYS A 112 -5.57 11.07 -3.74
C CYS A 112 -4.85 11.93 -2.69
N PRO A 113 -3.81 12.72 -3.05
CA PRO A 113 -3.28 13.74 -2.15
C PRO A 113 -4.38 14.74 -1.75
N PRO A 114 -4.48 15.14 -0.47
CA PRO A 114 -5.51 16.08 -0.01
C PRO A 114 -5.56 17.39 -0.81
N ASP A 115 -4.39 17.91 -1.20
CA ASP A 115 -4.27 19.16 -1.95
C ASP A 115 -4.77 19.06 -3.40
N TRP A 116 -5.01 17.84 -3.91
CA TRP A 116 -5.47 17.57 -5.28
C TRP A 116 -6.98 17.24 -5.34
N VAL A 117 -7.69 17.28 -4.21
CA VAL A 117 -9.11 16.87 -4.14
C VAL A 117 -10.01 17.76 -5.00
N ASP A 118 -9.76 19.06 -5.08
CA ASP A 118 -10.57 19.98 -5.88
C ASP A 118 -10.40 19.74 -7.39
N GLU A 119 -9.19 19.44 -7.85
CA GLU A 119 -8.92 19.06 -9.24
C GLU A 119 -9.61 17.74 -9.60
N LEU A 120 -9.47 16.72 -8.74
CA LEU A 120 -10.16 15.45 -8.91
C LEU A 120 -11.68 15.65 -9.00
N ARG A 121 -12.25 16.50 -8.15
CA ARG A 121 -13.68 16.79 -8.15
C ARG A 121 -14.12 17.46 -9.45
N LEU A 122 -13.32 18.36 -10.02
CA LEU A 122 -13.60 18.99 -11.31
C LEU A 122 -13.62 17.95 -12.44
N ILE A 123 -12.59 17.10 -12.52
CA ILE A 123 -12.47 16.03 -13.53
C ILE A 123 -13.68 15.10 -13.47
N GLU A 124 -14.02 14.59 -12.28
CA GLU A 124 -15.14 13.65 -12.12
C GLU A 124 -16.50 14.28 -12.48
N ARG A 125 -16.72 15.56 -12.14
CA ARG A 125 -17.94 16.28 -12.52
C ARG A 125 -18.04 16.54 -14.03
N SER A 126 -16.91 16.75 -14.70
CA SER A 126 -16.89 16.94 -16.16
C SER A 126 -17.27 15.66 -16.93
N ARG A 127 -16.96 14.49 -16.35
CA ARG A 127 -17.28 13.18 -16.93
C ARG A 127 -18.75 12.80 -16.78
N ALA A 128 -19.40 13.25 -15.70
CA ALA A 128 -20.81 12.94 -15.40
C ALA A 128 -21.82 13.72 -16.26
N GLY A 129 -21.36 14.56 -17.20
CA GLY A 129 -22.19 15.43 -18.04
C GLY A 129 -22.40 14.98 -19.50
N THR A 130 -22.08 13.72 -19.86
CA THR A 130 -22.35 13.13 -21.19
C THR A 130 -23.31 11.95 -21.04
#